data_AF-A0A2M8E1J0-F1
#
_entry.id   AF-A0A2M8E1J0-F1
#
_cell.length_a   1.000
_cell.length_b   1.000
_cell.length_c   1.000
_cell.angle_alpha   90.00
_cell.angle_beta   90.00
_cell.angle_gamma   90.00
#
_symmetry.space_group_name_H-M   'P 1'
#
loop_
_entity.id
_entity.type
_entity.pdbx_description
1 polymer ?
#
loop_
_entity_poly.entity_id
_entity_poly.type
_entity_poly.pdbx_seq_one_letter_code
_entity_poly.pdbx_strand_id
1 'polypeptide(L)' 'MRTLLQIACSGKVVKNSLLIAVVVGSVLNLVNQGEAILAGVGVSWAHVAMNYLVPYCVASYSAAKNEATSRGNQ' A
#
# COMPACT_ATOMS: atom_id res chain seq x y z
N MET A 1 -0.11 -9.78 -24.75
CA MET A 1 -0.85 -9.67 -23.48
C MET A 1 0.13 -9.21 -22.41
N ARG A 2 -0.09 -8.04 -21.77
CA ARG A 2 0.73 -7.65 -20.61
C ARG A 2 0.18 -8.37 -19.38
N THR A 3 1.03 -9.07 -18.64
CA THR A 3 0.65 -9.82 -17.43
C THR A 3 0.25 -8.85 -16.32
N LEU A 4 -0.60 -9.28 -15.38
CA LEU A 4 -0.99 -8.50 -14.19
C LEU A 4 0.22 -7.87 -13.47
N LEU A 5 1.34 -8.59 -13.41
CA LEU A 5 2.61 -8.09 -12.85
C LEU A 5 3.19 -6.91 -13.63
N GLN A 6 3.14 -6.92 -14.97
CA GLN A 6 3.61 -5.80 -15.79
C GLN A 6 2.72 -4.57 -15.67
N ILE A 7 1.44 -4.77 -15.37
CA ILE A 7 0.49 -3.70 -15.10
C ILE A 7 0.71 -3.13 -13.69
N ALA A 8 0.89 -4.00 -12.69
CA ALA A 8 1.25 -3.61 -11.32
C ALA A 8 2.55 -2.80 -11.28
N CYS A 9 3.53 -3.14 -12.12
CA CYS A 9 4.79 -2.42 -12.27
C CYS A 9 4.71 -1.21 -13.22
N SER A 10 3.52 -0.84 -13.71
CA SER A 10 3.35 0.40 -14.49
C SER A 10 3.59 1.61 -13.60
N GLY A 11 4.39 2.58 -14.06
CA GLY A 11 4.75 3.76 -13.25
C GLY A 11 3.55 4.53 -12.69
N LYS A 12 2.40 4.51 -13.38
CA LYS A 12 1.15 5.13 -12.90
C LYS A 12 0.54 4.36 -11.71
N VAL A 13 0.57 3.03 -11.78
CA VAL A 13 0.08 2.15 -10.71
C VAL A 13 0.97 2.26 -9.49
N VAL A 14 2.29 2.13 -9.67
CA VAL A 14 3.27 2.24 -8.57
C VAL A 14 3.14 3.60 -7.87
N LYS A 15 3.06 4.72 -8.60
CA LYS A 15 2.93 6.06 -8.01
C LYS A 15 1.67 6.21 -7.17
N ASN A 16 0.52 5.75 -7.68
CA ASN A 16 -0.74 5.80 -6.93
C ASN A 16 -0.72 4.88 -5.70
N SER A 17 -0.20 3.66 -5.85
CA SER A 17 -0.05 2.72 -4.74
C SER A 17 0.87 3.24 -3.65
N LEU A 18 1.96 3.91 -4.02
CA LEU A 18 2.88 4.53 -3.07
C LEU A 18 2.21 5.65 -2.28
N LEU A 19 1.42 6.51 -2.96
CA LEU A 19 0.69 7.59 -2.31
C LEU A 19 -0.34 7.06 -1.29
N ILE A 20 -1.09 6.03 -1.69
CA ILE A 20 -2.04 5.34 -0.81
C ILE A 20 -1.30 4.71 0.38
N ALA A 21 -0.18 4.03 0.13
CA ALA A 21 0.63 3.42 1.18
C ALA A 21 1.14 4.44 2.20
N VAL A 22 1.56 5.62 1.75
CA VAL A 22 2.03 6.69 2.65
C VAL A 22 0.89 7.23 3.50
N VAL A 23 -0.26 7.55 2.89
CA VAL A 23 -1.41 8.11 3.62
C VAL A 23 -1.99 7.09 4.60
N VAL A 24 -2.36 5.92 4.09
CA VAL A 24 -2.98 4.86 4.89
C VAL A 24 -2.00 4.29 5.90
N GLY A 25 -0.73 4.14 5.54
CA GLY A 25 0.33 3.67 6.44
C GLY A 25 0.65 4.64 7.56
N SER A 26 0.59 5.95 7.31
CA SER A 26 0.72 6.97 8.36
C SER A 26 -0.43 6.90 9.37
N VAL A 27 -1.67 6.75 8.87
CA VAL A 27 -2.86 6.60 9.72
C VAL A 27 -2.80 5.30 10.52
N LEU A 28 -2.46 4.17 9.87
CA LEU A 28 -2.26 2.89 10.55
C LEU A 28 -1.18 2.98 11.61
N ASN A 29 -0.06 3.65 11.33
CA ASN A 29 1.00 3.80 12.31
C ASN A 29 0.57 4.61 13.53
N LEU A 30 -0.22 5.67 13.33
CA LEU A 30 -0.78 6.47 14.42
C LEU A 30 -1.78 5.66 15.26
N VAL A 31 -2.64 4.85 14.63
CA VAL A 31 -3.61 4.01 15.33
C VAL A 31 -2.95 2.83 16.06
N ASN A 32 -1.98 2.16 15.43
CA ASN A 32 -1.36 0.95 16.00
C ASN A 32 -0.28 1.26 17.05
N GLN A 33 0.47 2.35 16.89
CA GLN A 33 1.63 2.65 17.75
C GLN A 33 1.59 4.05 18.37
N GLY A 34 0.54 4.85 18.14
CA GLY A 34 0.38 6.15 18.79
C GLY A 34 0.34 6.03 20.31
N GLU A 35 -0.42 5.07 20.84
CA GLU A 35 -0.49 4.77 22.27
C GLU A 35 0.85 4.27 22.82
N ALA A 36 1.59 3.44 22.08
CA ALA A 36 2.91 2.95 22.49
C ALA A 36 3.96 4.06 22.56
N ILE A 37 3.94 4.99 21.58
CA ILE A 37 4.79 6.18 21.55
C ILE A 37 4.45 7.10 22.74
N LEU A 38 3.17 7.31 23.03
CA LEU A 38 2.70 8.12 24.16
C LEU A 38 3.02 7.47 25.52
N ALA A 39 2.97 6.15 25.59
CA ALA A 39 3.29 5.36 26.78
C ALA A 39 4.81 5.14 26.99
N GLY A 40 5.66 5.62 26.07
CA GLY A 40 7.12 5.44 26.14
C GLY A 40 7.60 4.01 25.93
N VAL A 41 6.74 3.13 25.40
CA VAL A 41 7.08 1.74 25.08
C VAL A 41 7.73 1.73 23.70
N GLY A 42 8.93 1.15 23.58
CA GLY A 42 9.75 1.21 22.37
C GLY A 42 8.98 0.82 21.09
N VAL A 43 9.20 1.61 20.03
CA VAL A 43 8.53 1.43 18.73
C VAL A 43 9.02 0.15 18.05
N SER A 44 8.09 -0.69 17.59
CA SER A 44 8.41 -1.87 16.79
C SER A 44 8.53 -1.49 15.31
N TRP A 45 9.75 -1.37 14.82
CA TRP A 45 10.05 -1.05 13.42
C TRP A 45 9.46 -2.05 12.42
N ALA A 46 9.31 -3.33 12.82
CA ALA A 46 8.65 -4.34 11.99
C ALA A 46 7.15 -4.02 11.80
N HIS A 47 6.47 -3.55 12.85
CA HIS A 47 5.07 -3.10 12.75
C HIS A 47 4.95 -1.84 11.90
N VAL A 48 5.89 -0.88 12.03
CA VAL A 48 5.92 0.30 11.17
C VAL A 48 6.03 -0.11 9.70
N ALA A 49 6.97 -0.99 9.36
CA ALA A 49 7.14 -1.48 8.00
C ALA A 49 5.87 -2.14 7.46
N MET A 50 5.18 -2.96 8.26
CA MET A 50 3.93 -3.62 7.87
C MET A 50 2.78 -2.63 7.64
N ASN A 51 2.70 -1.57 8.45
CA ASN A 51 1.69 -0.52 8.28
C ASN A 51 1.81 0.19 6.93
N TYR A 52 3.00 0.27 6.32
CA TYR A 52 3.18 0.83 4.97
C TYR A 52 3.14 -0.25 3.87
N LEU A 53 3.67 -1.44 4.13
CA LEU A 53 3.77 -2.52 3.14
C LEU A 53 2.40 -3.09 2.77
N VAL A 54 1.52 -3.31 3.76
CA VAL A 54 0.18 -3.86 3.54
C VAL A 54 -0.66 -2.97 2.59
N PRO A 55 -0.85 -1.66 2.87
CA PRO A 55 -1.62 -0.80 1.97
C PRO A 55 -0.96 -0.63 0.60
N TYR A 56 0.37 -0.68 0.50
CA TYR A 56 1.06 -0.69 -0.79
C TYR A 56 0.71 -1.92 -1.64
N CYS A 57 0.75 -3.11 -1.04
CA CYS A 57 0.41 -4.36 -1.71
C CYS A 57 -1.06 -4.39 -2.15
N VAL A 58 -1.98 -3.99 -1.25
CA VAL A 58 -3.42 -3.93 -1.54
C VAL A 58 -3.73 -2.94 -2.67
N ALA A 59 -3.13 -1.75 -2.63
CA ALA A 59 -3.31 -0.74 -3.67
C ALA A 59 -2.75 -1.21 -5.03
N SER A 60 -1.57 -1.82 -5.04
CA SER A 60 -0.92 -2.33 -6.26
C SER A 60 -1.72 -3.47 -6.90
N TYR A 61 -2.22 -4.41 -6.10
CA TYR A 61 -3.07 -5.49 -6.59
C TYR A 61 -4.41 -4.96 -7.13
N SER A 62 -5.06 -4.05 -6.40
CA SER A 62 -6.34 -3.47 -6.78
C SER A 62 -6.25 -2.69 -8.10
N ALA A 63 -5.19 -1.89 -8.25
CA ALA A 63 -4.93 -1.14 -9.47
C ALA A 63 -4.60 -2.06 -10.66
N ALA A 64 -3.80 -3.11 -10.45
CA ALA A 64 -3.49 -4.09 -11.50
C ALA A 64 -4.73 -4.85 -11.97
N LYS A 65 -5.59 -5.25 -11.03
CA LYS A 65 -6.87 -5.90 -11.32
C LYS A 65 -7.81 -4.97 -12.09
N ASN A 66 -7.96 -3.72 -11.65
CA ASN A 66 -8.84 -2.75 -12.30
C ASN A 66 -8.43 -2.44 -13.75
N GLU A 67 -7.14 -2.28 -14.00
CA GLU A 67 -6.61 -2.04 -15.35
C GLU A 67 -6.74 -3.29 -16.24
N ALA A 68 -6.60 -4.51 -15.70
CA ALA A 68 -6.86 -5.73 -16.45
C ALA A 68 -8.35 -5.90 -16.82
N THR A 69 -9.27 -5.56 -15.90
CA THR A 69 -10.71 -5.56 -16.16
C THR A 69 -11.12 -4.50 -17.18
N SER A 70 -10.58 -3.26 -17.10
CA SER A 70 -10.86 -2.20 -18.08
C SER A 70 -10.45 -2.57 -19.51
N ARG A 71 -9.43 -3.43 -19.68
CA ARG A 71 -8.97 -3.89 -21.00
C ARG A 71 -9.75 -5.08 -21.55
N GLY A 72 -10.44 -5.84 -20.71
CA GLY A 72 -11.33 -6.93 -21.16
C GLY A 72 -12.73 -6.43 -21.59
N ASN A 73 -13.07 -5.20 -21.23
CA ASN A 73 -14.32 -4.53 -21.63
C ASN A 73 -14.14 -3.63 -22.88
N GLN A 74 -12.98 -3.65 -23.54
CA GLN A 74 -12.72 -3.07 -24.86
C GLN A 74 -12.64 -4.18 -25.91
#